data_AF-A0A524F4P5-F1
#
_entry.id   AF-A0A524F4P5-F1
#
_cell.length_a   1.000
_cell.length_b   1.000
_cell.length_c   1.000
_cell.angle_alpha   90.00
_cell.angle_beta   90.00
_cell.angle_gamma   90.00
#
_symmetry.space_group_name_H-M   'P 1'
#
loop_
_entity.id
_entity.type
_entity.pdbx_description
1 polymer ?
#
loop_
_entity_poly.entity_id
_entity_poly.type
_entity_poly.pdbx_seq_one_letter_code
_entity_poly.pdbx_strand_id
1 'polypeptide(L)'
;MKKFRINKYITLKLEDGTTNIYVNNEYFNQCKYLLLDIPLEKISSFDEIDSIDEAAEKLDNYLENADPYEFSIPSETEFWGHCSNMQVWYENNYNTRLLHSNLAFPLLKKLTEAGDPLAIKVFKKEILKRIESGSNKTIEYLLSEGYQKYFNDDYYHLILDDDADVLLALEAELGIKLYYSADSCFEKSFIVENRSVKQLNLTYCELRSIPSIIRKLSNLKAIYLYGNVLCKLPDWIEDLMELEWIDVSSNYIVSLPESIGNLKKLYHFDISFNRIDRLPESMSQLNNLKTLKLKGNLINFIPKSLNNIKHLIVS
;
A
#
# COMPACT_ATOMS: atom_id res chain seq x y z
N MET A 1 -35.88 -23.68 -8.51
CA MET A 1 -34.62 -22.89 -8.52
C MET A 1 -34.61 -22.03 -9.77
N LYS A 2 -34.72 -20.70 -9.63
CA LYS A 2 -34.61 -19.77 -10.76
C LYS A 2 -33.14 -19.47 -11.00
N LYS A 3 -32.74 -19.35 -12.26
CA LYS A 3 -31.36 -19.09 -12.68
C LYS A 3 -31.38 -18.03 -13.76
N PHE A 4 -30.58 -16.98 -13.59
CA PHE A 4 -30.41 -15.93 -14.58
C PHE A 4 -28.92 -15.77 -14.87
N ARG A 5 -28.55 -15.79 -16.15
CA ARG A 5 -27.16 -15.67 -16.58
C ARG A 5 -26.94 -14.29 -17.18
N ILE A 6 -26.11 -13.49 -16.52
CA ILE A 6 -25.75 -12.14 -16.98
C ILE A 6 -24.76 -12.23 -18.15
N ASN A 7 -23.71 -13.03 -17.98
CA ASN A 7 -22.70 -13.26 -19.01
C ASN A 7 -22.04 -14.64 -18.84
N LYS A 8 -20.88 -14.88 -19.48
CA LYS A 8 -20.18 -16.17 -19.34
C LYS A 8 -19.60 -16.46 -17.96
N TYR A 9 -19.38 -15.43 -17.15
CA TYR A 9 -18.81 -15.55 -15.81
C TYR A 9 -19.87 -15.42 -14.72
N ILE A 10 -20.82 -14.49 -14.86
CA ILE A 10 -21.78 -14.15 -13.81
C ILE A 10 -23.11 -14.88 -14.00
N THR A 11 -23.57 -15.53 -12.94
CA THR A 11 -24.90 -16.15 -12.87
C THR A 11 -25.53 -15.86 -11.52
N LEU A 12 -26.81 -15.49 -11.51
CA LEU A 12 -27.62 -15.37 -10.30
C LEU A 12 -28.53 -16.59 -10.17
N LYS A 13 -28.75 -17.06 -8.95
CA LYS A 13 -29.70 -18.14 -8.64
C LYS A 13 -30.55 -17.77 -7.43
N LEU A 14 -31.83 -18.11 -7.49
CA LEU A 14 -32.73 -18.06 -6.33
C LEU A 14 -32.75 -19.43 -5.67
N GLU A 15 -32.14 -19.51 -4.49
CA GLU A 15 -31.95 -20.72 -3.68
C GLU A 15 -32.41 -20.40 -2.25
N ASP A 16 -33.31 -21.22 -1.70
CA ASP A 16 -33.85 -21.07 -0.34
C ASP A 16 -34.38 -19.66 0.00
N GLY A 17 -34.99 -18.99 -0.99
CA GLY A 17 -35.55 -17.64 -0.84
C GLY A 17 -34.50 -16.52 -0.87
N THR A 18 -33.23 -16.83 -1.13
CA THR A 18 -32.14 -15.86 -1.23
C THR A 18 -31.55 -15.81 -2.63
N THR A 19 -31.20 -14.59 -3.09
CA THR A 19 -30.53 -14.38 -4.37
C THR A 19 -29.01 -14.53 -4.24
N ASN A 20 -28.46 -15.58 -4.86
CA ASN A 20 -27.05 -15.92 -4.82
C ASN A 20 -26.34 -15.54 -6.11
N ILE A 21 -25.16 -14.92 -6.01
CA ILE A 21 -24.31 -14.55 -7.15
C ILE A 21 -23.21 -15.61 -7.27
N TYR A 22 -22.95 -16.04 -8.49
CA TYR A 22 -21.90 -16.98 -8.83
C TYR A 22 -20.98 -16.36 -9.88
N VAL A 23 -19.67 -16.49 -9.69
CA VAL A 23 -18.63 -16.09 -10.66
C VAL A 23 -17.89 -17.35 -11.08
N ASN A 24 -17.90 -17.66 -12.37
CA ASN A 24 -17.32 -18.88 -12.93
C ASN A 24 -17.81 -20.16 -12.23
N ASN A 25 -19.11 -20.19 -11.87
CA ASN A 25 -19.79 -21.23 -11.09
C ASN A 25 -19.36 -21.37 -9.61
N GLU A 26 -18.47 -20.51 -9.10
CA GLU A 26 -18.16 -20.43 -7.67
C GLU A 26 -19.09 -19.45 -6.97
N TYR A 27 -19.57 -19.80 -5.77
CA TYR A 27 -20.40 -18.92 -4.97
C TYR A 27 -19.62 -17.67 -4.55
N PHE A 28 -20.18 -16.49 -4.80
CA PHE A 28 -19.60 -15.21 -4.45
C PHE A 28 -20.27 -14.67 -3.17
N ASN A 29 -19.57 -14.84 -2.05
CA ASN A 29 -20.06 -14.51 -0.72
C ASN A 29 -19.71 -13.06 -0.34
N GLN A 30 -20.56 -12.10 -0.71
CA GLN A 30 -20.44 -10.69 -0.36
C GLN A 30 -21.83 -10.12 -0.08
N CYS A 31 -21.93 -9.14 0.83
CA CYS A 31 -23.18 -8.44 1.11
C CYS A 31 -23.73 -7.77 -0.15
N LYS A 32 -25.02 -7.95 -0.40
CA LYS A 32 -25.75 -7.39 -1.54
C LYS A 32 -26.82 -6.48 -0.96
N TYR A 33 -26.84 -5.24 -1.41
CA TYR A 33 -27.90 -4.31 -1.07
C TYR A 33 -28.67 -3.98 -2.34
N LEU A 34 -29.99 -4.01 -2.22
CA LEU A 34 -30.90 -3.58 -3.26
C LEU A 34 -31.56 -2.31 -2.77
N LEU A 35 -31.27 -1.17 -3.41
CA LEU A 35 -31.90 0.12 -3.09
C LEU A 35 -33.34 0.18 -3.62
N LEU A 36 -34.20 -0.76 -3.22
CA LEU A 36 -35.61 -0.78 -3.61
C LEU A 36 -36.55 -0.25 -2.52
N ASP A 37 -36.09 -0.15 -1.27
CA ASP A 37 -36.91 0.30 -0.15
C ASP A 37 -36.87 1.83 0.08
N ILE A 38 -36.53 2.60 -0.95
CA ILE A 38 -36.56 4.06 -0.86
C ILE A 38 -37.96 4.55 -1.24
N PRO A 39 -38.71 5.21 -0.33
CA PRO A 39 -39.99 5.79 -0.67
C PRO A 39 -39.82 6.83 -1.79
N LEU A 40 -40.44 6.57 -2.95
CA LEU A 40 -40.38 7.44 -4.14
C LEU A 40 -40.88 8.88 -3.85
N GLU A 41 -41.69 9.04 -2.80
CA GLU A 41 -42.27 10.30 -2.35
C GLU A 41 -41.25 11.26 -1.70
N LYS A 42 -40.02 10.79 -1.41
CA LYS A 42 -39.03 11.55 -0.63
C LYS A 42 -37.72 11.85 -1.37
N ILE A 43 -37.62 11.51 -2.66
CA ILE A 43 -36.49 11.90 -3.53
C ILE A 43 -36.89 13.18 -4.27
N SER A 44 -36.36 14.32 -3.85
CA SER A 44 -36.70 15.65 -4.42
C SER A 44 -36.11 15.90 -5.81
N SER A 45 -35.08 15.15 -6.21
CA SER A 45 -34.42 15.25 -7.52
C SER A 45 -33.49 14.03 -7.74
N PHE A 46 -33.60 13.37 -8.89
CA PHE A 46 -32.66 12.32 -9.32
C PHE A 46 -31.43 12.90 -10.06
N ASP A 47 -31.46 14.18 -10.42
CA ASP A 47 -30.43 14.84 -11.22
C ASP A 47 -29.20 15.25 -10.39
N GLU A 48 -29.24 15.07 -9.07
CA GLU A 48 -28.19 15.47 -8.10
C GLU A 48 -27.43 14.29 -7.46
N ILE A 49 -27.55 13.07 -8.01
CA ILE A 49 -26.88 11.88 -7.49
C ILE A 49 -25.86 11.39 -8.51
N ASP A 50 -24.57 11.51 -8.16
CA ASP A 50 -23.47 11.06 -9.01
C ASP A 50 -23.22 9.55 -8.88
N SER A 51 -23.53 8.90 -7.76
CA SER A 51 -23.33 7.45 -7.61
C SER A 51 -24.30 6.80 -6.64
N ILE A 52 -24.41 5.47 -6.72
CA ILE A 52 -25.19 4.69 -5.75
C ILE A 52 -24.64 4.82 -4.32
N ASP A 53 -23.32 4.98 -4.15
CA ASP A 53 -22.72 5.19 -2.83
C ASP A 53 -23.16 6.54 -2.24
N GLU A 54 -23.15 7.61 -3.05
CA GLU A 54 -23.66 8.93 -2.63
C GLU A 54 -25.15 8.90 -2.32
N ALA A 55 -25.94 8.16 -3.12
CA ALA A 55 -27.35 7.94 -2.85
C ALA A 55 -27.54 7.29 -1.47
N ALA A 56 -26.78 6.22 -1.20
CA ALA A 56 -26.84 5.49 0.06
C ALA A 56 -26.44 6.36 1.26
N GLU A 57 -25.36 7.16 1.17
CA GLU A 57 -24.95 8.08 2.24
C GLU A 57 -26.00 9.17 2.52
N LYS A 58 -26.63 9.73 1.47
CA LYS A 58 -27.73 10.69 1.63
C LYS A 58 -28.96 10.02 2.27
N LEU A 59 -29.16 8.72 2.08
CA LEU A 59 -30.29 7.95 2.59
C LEU A 59 -30.05 7.38 4.00
N ASP A 60 -28.81 7.11 4.41
CA ASP A 60 -28.47 6.50 5.71
C ASP A 60 -28.97 7.34 6.88
N ASN A 61 -28.88 8.67 6.79
CA ASN A 61 -29.45 9.60 7.78
C ASN A 61 -30.98 9.49 7.93
N TYR A 62 -31.68 8.91 6.95
CA TYR A 62 -33.13 8.71 6.96
C TYR A 62 -33.54 7.30 7.40
N LEU A 63 -32.70 6.29 7.16
CA LEU A 63 -32.94 4.89 7.54
C LEU A 63 -32.83 4.66 9.05
N GLU A 64 -32.11 5.51 9.79
CA GLU A 64 -32.10 5.48 11.27
C GLU A 64 -33.49 5.74 11.90
N ASN A 65 -34.45 6.30 11.14
CA ASN A 65 -35.79 6.65 11.62
C ASN A 65 -36.93 5.86 10.93
N ALA A 66 -36.62 4.86 10.10
CA ALA A 66 -37.61 4.08 9.37
C ALA A 66 -37.96 2.79 10.13
N ASP A 67 -39.25 2.45 10.19
CA ASP A 67 -39.71 1.19 10.79
C ASP A 67 -39.28 0.01 9.90
N PRO A 68 -38.46 -0.95 10.38
CA PRO A 68 -37.88 -2.02 9.55
C PRO A 68 -38.89 -2.98 8.91
N TYR A 69 -40.19 -2.84 9.21
CA TYR A 69 -41.25 -3.76 8.82
C TYR A 69 -42.18 -3.27 7.71
N GLU A 70 -41.95 -2.08 7.13
CA GLU A 70 -42.97 -1.46 6.29
C GLU A 70 -43.06 -2.05 4.86
N PHE A 71 -42.01 -2.72 4.34
CA PHE A 71 -42.04 -3.31 2.99
C PHE A 71 -41.24 -4.63 2.88
N SER A 72 -41.87 -5.77 3.14
CA SER A 72 -41.27 -7.09 2.82
C SER A 72 -41.47 -7.42 1.34
N ILE A 73 -40.45 -7.18 0.51
CA ILE A 73 -40.48 -7.56 -0.92
C ILE A 73 -40.44 -9.10 -1.04
N PRO A 74 -41.29 -9.73 -1.88
CA PRO A 74 -41.18 -11.17 -2.15
C PRO A 74 -39.81 -11.53 -2.74
N SER A 75 -39.19 -12.61 -2.27
CA SER A 75 -37.85 -13.06 -2.73
C SER A 75 -37.71 -13.18 -4.25
N GLU A 76 -38.80 -13.50 -4.95
CA GLU A 76 -38.80 -13.54 -6.41
C GLU A 76 -38.68 -12.15 -7.06
N THR A 77 -39.37 -11.15 -6.51
CA THR A 77 -39.32 -9.78 -6.99
C THR A 77 -37.94 -9.19 -6.73
N GLU A 78 -37.39 -9.44 -5.53
CA GLU A 78 -36.02 -9.07 -5.17
C GLU A 78 -35.00 -9.72 -6.12
N PHE A 79 -35.17 -11.01 -6.43
CA PHE A 79 -34.33 -11.72 -7.39
C PHE A 79 -34.27 -11.05 -8.76
N TRP A 80 -35.42 -10.65 -9.31
CA TRP A 80 -35.46 -9.94 -10.59
C TRP A 80 -34.87 -8.54 -10.51
N GLY A 81 -35.06 -7.84 -9.39
CA GLY A 81 -34.41 -6.55 -9.13
C GLY A 81 -32.88 -6.66 -9.15
N HIS A 82 -32.32 -7.64 -8.45
CA HIS A 82 -30.88 -7.92 -8.49
C HIS A 82 -30.39 -8.29 -9.89
N CYS A 83 -31.13 -9.15 -10.60
CA CYS A 83 -30.78 -9.53 -11.97
C CYS A 83 -30.75 -8.31 -12.91
N SER A 84 -31.74 -7.41 -12.79
CA SER A 84 -31.82 -6.19 -13.58
C SER A 84 -30.63 -5.25 -13.30
N ASN A 85 -30.34 -4.96 -12.03
CA ASN A 85 -29.23 -4.08 -11.65
C ASN A 85 -27.88 -4.65 -12.12
N MET A 86 -27.68 -5.96 -11.97
CA MET A 86 -26.48 -6.66 -12.44
C MET A 86 -26.35 -6.65 -13.97
N GLN A 87 -27.46 -6.76 -14.68
CA GLN A 87 -27.48 -6.73 -16.14
C GLN A 87 -27.10 -5.34 -16.64
N VAL A 88 -27.69 -4.28 -16.06
CA VAL A 88 -27.38 -2.88 -16.39
C VAL A 88 -25.92 -2.56 -16.09
N TRP A 89 -25.38 -3.02 -14.96
CA TRP A 89 -23.97 -2.87 -14.61
C TRP A 89 -23.05 -3.49 -15.66
N TYR A 90 -23.37 -4.71 -16.11
CA TYR A 90 -22.60 -5.40 -17.15
C TYR A 90 -22.71 -4.71 -18.53
N GLU A 91 -23.91 -4.33 -18.96
CA GLU A 91 -24.15 -3.67 -20.25
C GLU A 91 -23.47 -2.30 -20.35
N ASN A 92 -23.25 -1.65 -19.20
CA ASN A 92 -22.48 -0.41 -19.09
C ASN A 92 -21.00 -0.66 -18.79
N ASN A 93 -20.46 -1.78 -19.25
CA ASN A 93 -19.03 -2.13 -19.14
C ASN A 93 -18.50 -2.12 -17.69
N TYR A 94 -19.27 -2.69 -16.76
CA TYR A 94 -18.91 -2.75 -15.33
C TYR A 94 -18.72 -1.38 -14.67
N ASN A 95 -19.46 -0.35 -15.10
CA ASN A 95 -19.41 0.98 -14.50
C ASN A 95 -19.72 0.92 -12.99
N THR A 96 -18.71 1.16 -12.16
CA THR A 96 -18.80 1.05 -10.69
C THR A 96 -19.73 2.06 -10.05
N ARG A 97 -20.22 3.08 -10.77
CA ARG A 97 -21.25 4.01 -10.27
C ARG A 97 -22.65 3.39 -10.21
N LEU A 98 -22.89 2.30 -10.94
CA LEU A 98 -24.20 1.65 -11.13
C LEU A 98 -24.47 0.51 -10.14
N LEU A 99 -23.50 0.15 -9.31
CA LEU A 99 -23.67 -0.77 -8.18
C LEU A 99 -22.97 -0.16 -6.97
N HIS A 100 -23.48 -0.46 -5.77
CA HIS A 100 -22.83 -0.03 -4.53
C HIS A 100 -21.40 -0.58 -4.45
N SER A 101 -20.45 0.23 -3.97
CA SER A 101 -19.01 -0.08 -3.89
C SER A 101 -18.70 -1.41 -3.21
N ASN A 102 -19.40 -1.72 -2.10
CA ASN A 102 -19.34 -2.99 -1.35
C ASN A 102 -19.60 -4.24 -2.20
N LEU A 103 -20.31 -4.13 -3.33
CA LEU A 103 -20.54 -5.20 -4.29
C LEU A 103 -19.69 -5.01 -5.55
N ALA A 104 -19.69 -3.79 -6.12
CA ALA A 104 -19.09 -3.49 -7.41
C ALA A 104 -17.59 -3.82 -7.45
N PHE A 105 -16.81 -3.32 -6.49
CA PHE A 105 -15.36 -3.47 -6.50
C PHE A 105 -14.90 -4.92 -6.19
N PRO A 106 -15.43 -5.59 -5.14
CA PRO A 106 -15.10 -6.99 -4.88
C PRO A 106 -15.53 -7.94 -6.01
N LEU A 107 -16.67 -7.69 -6.64
CA LEU A 107 -17.13 -8.50 -7.77
C LEU A 107 -16.25 -8.30 -9.01
N LEU A 108 -15.84 -7.06 -9.28
CA LEU A 108 -14.90 -6.74 -10.36
C LEU A 108 -13.53 -7.39 -10.14
N LYS A 109 -13.05 -7.45 -8.89
CA LYS A 109 -11.85 -8.23 -8.50
C LYS A 109 -12.02 -9.72 -8.81
N LYS A 110 -13.12 -10.34 -8.36
CA LYS A 110 -13.37 -11.78 -8.58
C LYS A 110 -13.50 -12.12 -10.07
N LEU A 111 -14.09 -11.23 -10.88
CA LEU A 111 -14.17 -11.39 -12.34
C LEU A 111 -12.81 -11.26 -13.03
N THR A 112 -11.96 -10.37 -12.53
CA THR A 112 -10.57 -10.23 -12.98
C THR A 112 -9.79 -11.52 -12.71
N GLU A 113 -9.93 -12.08 -11.51
CA GLU A 113 -9.33 -13.37 -11.13
C GLU A 113 -9.87 -14.55 -11.95
N ALA A 114 -11.15 -14.50 -12.34
CA ALA A 114 -11.76 -15.47 -13.26
C ALA A 114 -11.35 -15.29 -14.74
N GLY A 115 -10.53 -14.28 -15.05
CA GLY A 115 -10.00 -14.06 -16.40
C GLY A 115 -10.97 -13.37 -17.36
N ASP A 116 -11.92 -12.57 -16.87
CA ASP A 116 -12.76 -11.74 -17.75
C ASP A 116 -11.95 -10.58 -18.35
N PRO A 117 -11.74 -10.52 -19.68
CA PRO A 117 -10.92 -9.47 -20.31
C PRO A 117 -11.44 -8.05 -20.09
N LEU A 118 -12.77 -7.88 -20.06
CA LEU A 118 -13.37 -6.57 -19.84
C LEU A 118 -13.20 -6.17 -18.37
N ALA A 119 -13.45 -7.10 -17.44
CA ALA A 119 -13.24 -6.86 -16.02
C ALA A 119 -11.79 -6.50 -15.72
N ILE A 120 -10.81 -7.21 -16.29
CA ILE A 120 -9.38 -6.90 -16.13
C ILE A 120 -9.08 -5.46 -16.54
N LYS A 121 -9.61 -5.02 -17.69
CA LYS A 121 -9.39 -3.64 -18.18
C LYS A 121 -10.04 -2.60 -17.27
N VAL A 122 -11.28 -2.82 -16.85
CA VAL A 122 -12.03 -1.88 -16.01
C VAL A 122 -11.43 -1.84 -14.59
N PHE A 123 -11.08 -2.99 -14.02
CA PHE A 123 -10.47 -3.09 -12.69
C PHE A 123 -9.16 -2.32 -12.59
N LYS A 124 -8.29 -2.45 -13.60
CA LYS A 124 -7.05 -1.64 -13.67
C LYS A 124 -7.36 -0.15 -13.65
N LYS A 125 -8.26 0.34 -14.50
CA LYS A 125 -8.67 1.76 -14.54
C LYS A 125 -9.25 2.24 -13.21
N GLU A 126 -9.99 1.37 -12.54
CA GLU A 126 -10.72 1.70 -11.32
C GLU A 126 -9.80 1.74 -10.10
N ILE A 127 -8.74 0.93 -10.09
CA ILE A 127 -7.62 1.07 -9.15
C ILE A 127 -6.84 2.35 -9.45
N LEU A 128 -6.52 2.65 -10.71
CA LEU A 128 -5.83 3.90 -11.10
C LEU A 128 -6.57 5.13 -10.60
N LYS A 129 -7.89 5.20 -10.85
CA LYS A 129 -8.73 6.29 -10.37
C LYS A 129 -8.66 6.45 -8.85
N ARG A 130 -8.67 5.36 -8.09
CA ARG A 130 -8.52 5.40 -6.62
C ARG A 130 -7.11 5.79 -6.17
N ILE A 131 -6.08 5.51 -6.95
CA ILE A 131 -4.72 5.98 -6.65
C ILE A 131 -4.62 7.50 -6.92
N GLU A 132 -5.20 7.97 -8.02
CA GLU A 132 -5.17 9.37 -8.43
C GLU A 132 -6.00 10.28 -7.51
N SER A 133 -7.21 9.86 -7.13
CA SER A 133 -8.16 10.68 -6.36
C SER A 133 -8.35 10.23 -4.91
N GLY A 134 -7.75 9.12 -4.49
CA GLY A 134 -7.95 8.54 -3.17
C GLY A 134 -7.10 9.20 -2.08
N SER A 135 -7.53 9.02 -0.83
CA SER A 135 -6.73 9.38 0.34
C SER A 135 -5.52 8.46 0.49
N ASN A 136 -4.52 8.87 1.27
CA ASN A 136 -3.37 8.01 1.61
C ASN A 136 -3.80 6.62 2.11
N LYS A 137 -4.85 6.55 2.95
CA LYS A 137 -5.42 5.28 3.44
C LYS A 137 -5.97 4.40 2.33
N THR A 138 -6.56 4.99 1.29
CA THR A 138 -7.08 4.24 0.14
C THR A 138 -5.93 3.64 -0.66
N ILE A 139 -4.88 4.44 -0.89
CA ILE A 139 -3.68 4.01 -1.60
C ILE A 139 -2.97 2.89 -0.81
N GLU A 140 -2.78 3.08 0.50
CA GLU A 140 -2.22 2.06 1.41
C GLU A 140 -3.01 0.75 1.39
N TYR A 141 -4.34 0.82 1.42
CA TYR A 141 -5.21 -0.37 1.31
C TYR A 141 -5.02 -1.09 -0.03
N LEU A 142 -5.00 -0.34 -1.13
CA LEU A 142 -4.85 -0.96 -2.46
C LEU A 142 -3.50 -1.68 -2.60
N LEU A 143 -2.48 -1.06 -2.03
CA LEU A 143 -1.14 -1.57 -2.04
C LEU A 143 -0.95 -2.80 -1.13
N SER A 144 -1.52 -2.79 0.07
CA SER A 144 -1.44 -3.92 1.00
C SER A 144 -2.18 -5.16 0.48
N GLU A 145 -3.24 -4.96 -0.29
CA GLU A 145 -3.96 -6.03 -1.01
C GLU A 145 -3.20 -6.58 -2.23
N GLY A 146 -2.01 -6.05 -2.53
CA GLY A 146 -1.15 -6.52 -3.60
C GLY A 146 -1.67 -6.18 -5.00
N TYR A 147 -2.46 -5.10 -5.15
CA TYR A 147 -2.95 -4.70 -6.47
C TYR A 147 -1.84 -4.20 -7.40
N GLN A 148 -0.61 -3.96 -6.91
CA GLN A 148 0.53 -3.62 -7.77
C GLN A 148 0.80 -4.68 -8.85
N LYS A 149 0.43 -5.95 -8.62
CA LYS A 149 0.61 -7.04 -9.61
C LYS A 149 -0.15 -6.83 -10.92
N TYR A 150 -1.14 -5.94 -10.93
CA TYR A 150 -1.92 -5.61 -12.11
C TYR A 150 -1.30 -4.50 -12.96
N PHE A 151 -0.23 -3.86 -12.48
CA PHE A 151 0.46 -2.78 -13.13
C PHE A 151 1.88 -3.20 -13.54
N ASN A 152 2.40 -2.58 -14.61
CA ASN A 152 3.78 -2.76 -15.05
C ASN A 152 4.67 -1.69 -14.38
N ASP A 153 5.83 -1.42 -14.96
CA ASP A 153 6.82 -0.44 -14.46
C ASP A 153 6.26 0.99 -14.32
N ASP A 154 5.20 1.35 -15.04
CA ASP A 154 4.48 2.63 -14.90
C ASP A 154 3.86 2.82 -13.50
N TYR A 155 3.84 1.78 -12.67
CA TYR A 155 3.24 1.81 -11.34
C TYR A 155 3.83 2.87 -10.41
N TYR A 156 5.15 3.05 -10.43
CA TYR A 156 5.81 3.99 -9.52
C TYR A 156 5.37 5.43 -9.75
N HIS A 157 5.20 5.85 -10.99
CA HIS A 157 4.74 7.21 -11.33
C HIS A 157 3.29 7.49 -10.90
N LEU A 158 2.53 6.47 -10.50
CA LEU A 158 1.17 6.65 -9.98
C LEU A 158 1.15 6.95 -8.48
N ILE A 159 2.11 6.39 -7.74
CA ILE A 159 2.15 6.45 -6.28
C ILE A 159 3.26 7.35 -5.74
N LEU A 160 4.21 7.73 -6.58
CA LEU A 160 5.35 8.56 -6.26
C LEU A 160 5.42 9.75 -7.20
N ASP A 161 5.85 10.88 -6.67
CA ASP A 161 6.23 12.04 -7.47
C ASP A 161 7.67 11.83 -7.99
N ASP A 162 8.65 12.61 -7.52
CA ASP A 162 10.03 12.59 -8.04
C ASP A 162 10.82 11.30 -7.74
N ASP A 163 10.37 10.48 -6.78
CA ASP A 163 11.08 9.26 -6.35
C ASP A 163 10.88 8.06 -7.30
N ALA A 164 9.91 8.13 -8.23
CA ALA A 164 9.60 7.03 -9.14
C ALA A 164 10.80 6.63 -10.00
N ASP A 165 11.45 7.61 -10.64
CA ASP A 165 12.64 7.41 -11.47
C ASP A 165 13.81 6.84 -10.68
N VAL A 166 13.90 7.20 -9.39
CA VAL A 166 14.95 6.70 -8.49
C VAL A 166 14.76 5.20 -8.25
N LEU A 167 13.53 4.75 -7.99
CA LEU A 167 13.23 3.33 -7.79
C LEU A 167 13.43 2.52 -9.07
N LEU A 168 13.00 3.03 -10.23
CA LEU A 168 13.21 2.35 -11.51
C LEU A 168 14.71 2.18 -11.82
N ALA A 169 15.50 3.25 -11.63
CA ALA A 169 16.94 3.20 -11.83
C ALA A 169 17.61 2.24 -10.85
N LEU A 170 17.16 2.22 -9.59
CA LEU A 170 17.67 1.33 -8.55
C LEU A 170 17.37 -0.14 -8.86
N GLU A 171 16.15 -0.47 -9.28
CA GLU A 171 15.78 -1.82 -9.74
C GLU A 171 16.66 -2.28 -10.91
N ALA A 172 16.86 -1.41 -11.90
CA ALA A 172 17.67 -1.70 -13.07
C ALA A 172 19.15 -1.90 -12.72
N GLU A 173 19.70 -1.09 -11.82
CA GLU A 173 21.09 -1.20 -11.35
C GLU A 173 21.31 -2.51 -10.56
N LEU A 174 20.34 -2.90 -9.75
CA LEU A 174 20.44 -4.08 -8.86
C LEU A 174 19.95 -5.38 -9.50
N GLY A 175 19.21 -5.32 -10.61
CA GLY A 175 18.58 -6.49 -11.20
C GLY A 175 17.52 -7.15 -10.30
N ILE A 176 16.87 -6.36 -9.43
CA ILE A 176 15.82 -6.82 -8.51
C ILE A 176 14.52 -6.06 -8.75
N LYS A 177 13.42 -6.59 -8.21
CA LYS A 177 12.16 -5.86 -8.05
C LYS A 177 11.98 -5.42 -6.61
N LEU A 178 11.56 -4.18 -6.44
CA LEU A 178 11.17 -3.59 -5.17
C LEU A 178 9.65 -3.65 -5.04
N TYR A 179 9.19 -3.93 -3.83
CA TYR A 179 7.77 -4.05 -3.55
C TYR A 179 7.36 -2.97 -2.55
N TYR A 180 6.23 -2.33 -2.79
CA TYR A 180 5.66 -1.54 -1.73
C TYR A 180 5.28 -2.46 -0.56
N SER A 181 5.49 -1.97 0.67
CA SER A 181 5.00 -2.60 1.89
C SER A 181 4.39 -1.55 2.82
N ALA A 182 3.40 -1.96 3.61
CA ALA A 182 2.91 -1.17 4.74
C ALA A 182 3.77 -1.38 6.01
N ASP A 183 4.64 -2.40 5.99
CA ASP A 183 5.54 -2.75 7.09
C ASP A 183 6.99 -2.89 6.59
N SER A 184 7.92 -2.32 7.34
CA SER A 184 9.36 -2.40 7.16
C SER A 184 9.93 -3.83 7.14
N CYS A 185 9.18 -4.83 7.60
CA CYS A 185 9.64 -6.22 7.73
C CYS A 185 9.83 -6.97 6.40
N PHE A 186 9.31 -6.45 5.28
CA PHE A 186 9.43 -7.13 3.99
C PHE A 186 10.76 -6.77 3.32
N GLU A 187 11.56 -7.76 2.94
CA GLU A 187 12.81 -7.52 2.20
C GLU A 187 12.52 -6.95 0.81
N LYS A 188 13.49 -6.23 0.23
CA LYS A 188 13.38 -5.66 -1.13
C LYS A 188 12.10 -4.83 -1.28
N SER A 189 11.89 -3.93 -0.32
CA SER A 189 10.65 -3.18 -0.22
C SER A 189 10.85 -1.70 0.04
N PHE A 190 9.77 -0.94 -0.10
CA PHE A 190 9.74 0.47 0.25
C PHE A 190 8.39 0.86 0.84
N ILE A 191 8.38 1.92 1.65
CA ILE A 191 7.17 2.52 2.21
C ILE A 191 7.04 3.93 1.68
N VAL A 192 5.83 4.29 1.27
CA VAL A 192 5.48 5.62 0.75
C VAL A 192 4.56 6.35 1.73
N GLU A 193 4.86 7.61 1.96
CA GLU A 193 3.99 8.54 2.68
C GLU A 193 3.98 9.86 1.91
N ASN A 194 2.79 10.39 1.60
CA ASN A 194 2.62 11.62 0.83
C ASN A 194 3.40 11.59 -0.51
N ARG A 195 3.28 10.48 -1.25
CA ARG A 195 3.93 10.28 -2.56
C ARG A 195 5.45 10.41 -2.57
N SER A 196 6.09 10.26 -1.42
CA SER A 196 7.56 10.14 -1.31
C SER A 196 7.94 8.86 -0.56
N VAL A 197 9.07 8.27 -0.94
CA VAL A 197 9.64 7.10 -0.26
C VAL A 197 10.17 7.54 1.11
N LYS A 198 9.61 6.97 2.18
CA LYS A 198 10.04 7.21 3.56
C LYS A 198 10.90 6.10 4.11
N GLN A 199 10.71 4.87 3.65
CA GLN A 199 11.53 3.74 4.08
C GLN A 199 11.95 2.91 2.88
N LEU A 200 13.19 2.44 2.89
CA LEU A 200 13.75 1.59 1.85
C LEU A 200 14.45 0.40 2.50
N ASN A 201 14.01 -0.81 2.16
CA ASN A 201 14.56 -2.05 2.64
C ASN A 201 15.25 -2.81 1.49
N LEU A 202 16.59 -2.83 1.54
CA LEU A 202 17.47 -3.56 0.63
C LEU A 202 18.25 -4.66 1.37
N THR A 203 17.61 -5.27 2.37
CA THR A 203 18.15 -6.42 3.11
C THR A 203 18.42 -7.59 2.16
N TYR A 204 19.52 -8.32 2.37
CA TYR A 204 19.94 -9.49 1.58
C TYR A 204 19.93 -9.27 0.05
N CYS A 205 20.41 -8.12 -0.41
CA CYS A 205 20.51 -7.77 -1.83
C CYS A 205 21.93 -7.96 -2.40
N GLU A 206 22.83 -8.60 -1.64
CA GLU A 206 24.24 -8.83 -2.02
C GLU A 206 25.00 -7.53 -2.37
N LEU A 207 24.60 -6.41 -1.78
CA LEU A 207 25.17 -5.10 -2.09
C LEU A 207 26.64 -5.01 -1.66
N ARG A 208 27.52 -4.72 -2.63
CA ARG A 208 28.94 -4.38 -2.38
C ARG A 208 29.15 -2.90 -2.08
N SER A 209 28.24 -2.07 -2.57
CA SER A 209 28.17 -0.64 -2.31
C SER A 209 26.70 -0.21 -2.31
N ILE A 210 26.40 0.86 -1.59
CA ILE A 210 25.07 1.48 -1.66
C ILE A 210 24.98 2.25 -2.99
N PRO A 211 23.98 1.97 -3.86
CA PRO A 211 23.77 2.70 -5.11
C PRO A 211 23.65 4.21 -4.87
N SER A 212 24.42 5.02 -5.59
CA SER A 212 24.44 6.47 -5.37
C SER A 212 23.13 7.15 -5.73
N ILE A 213 22.28 6.52 -6.52
CA ILE A 213 20.96 7.08 -6.88
C ILE A 213 20.06 7.26 -5.64
N ILE A 214 20.26 6.46 -4.59
CA ILE A 214 19.52 6.53 -3.32
C ILE A 214 19.65 7.90 -2.66
N ARG A 215 20.75 8.64 -2.89
CA ARG A 215 20.93 10.00 -2.35
C ARG A 215 19.84 10.98 -2.78
N LYS A 216 19.09 10.67 -3.85
CA LYS A 216 17.99 11.51 -4.35
C LYS A 216 16.70 11.34 -3.54
N LEU A 217 16.57 10.29 -2.73
CA LEU A 217 15.43 10.06 -1.83
C LEU A 217 15.52 11.00 -0.61
N SER A 218 15.42 12.31 -0.85
CA SER A 218 15.62 13.38 0.15
C SER A 218 14.69 13.29 1.37
N ASN A 219 13.59 12.55 1.24
CA ASN A 219 12.56 12.34 2.24
C ASN A 219 12.70 11.03 3.03
N LEU A 220 13.77 10.27 2.80
CA LEU A 220 13.98 8.95 3.39
C LEU A 220 14.24 9.06 4.89
N LYS A 221 13.38 8.44 5.69
CA LYS A 221 13.47 8.37 7.16
C LYS A 221 14.14 7.09 7.66
N ALA A 222 13.97 5.98 6.95
CA ALA A 222 14.58 4.70 7.35
C ALA A 222 15.23 3.99 6.17
N ILE A 223 16.39 3.40 6.41
CA ILE A 223 17.06 2.52 5.45
C ILE A 223 17.53 1.23 6.12
N TYR A 224 17.20 0.10 5.52
CA TYR A 224 17.57 -1.24 5.99
C TYR A 224 18.47 -1.90 4.95
N LEU A 225 19.69 -2.22 5.35
CA LEU A 225 20.77 -2.78 4.53
C LEU A 225 21.37 -4.02 5.21
N TYR A 226 20.61 -4.65 6.10
CA TYR A 226 21.02 -5.85 6.83
C TYR A 226 21.44 -6.98 5.89
N GLY A 227 22.49 -7.71 6.26
CA GLY A 227 22.86 -8.95 5.56
C GLY A 227 23.38 -8.74 4.13
N ASN A 228 24.06 -7.63 3.87
CA ASN A 228 24.72 -7.36 2.59
C ASN A 228 26.25 -7.61 2.68
N VAL A 229 26.99 -7.21 1.65
CA VAL A 229 28.46 -7.34 1.60
C VAL A 229 29.16 -5.98 1.58
N LEU A 230 28.59 -4.98 2.25
CA LEU A 230 29.10 -3.60 2.28
C LEU A 230 30.40 -3.51 3.07
N CYS A 231 31.41 -2.83 2.51
CA CYS A 231 32.70 -2.60 3.20
C CYS A 231 32.83 -1.19 3.81
N LYS A 232 31.96 -0.25 3.41
CA LYS A 232 31.94 1.14 3.89
C LYS A 232 30.55 1.74 3.70
N LEU A 233 30.24 2.76 4.51
CA LEU A 233 29.17 3.70 4.18
C LEU A 233 29.73 4.86 3.33
N PRO A 234 28.95 5.39 2.38
CA PRO A 234 29.36 6.49 1.52
C PRO A 234 29.31 7.84 2.26
N ASP A 235 30.17 8.78 1.88
CA ASP A 235 30.16 10.13 2.47
C ASP A 235 28.85 10.88 2.19
N TRP A 236 28.24 10.67 1.01
CA TRP A 236 26.96 11.27 0.62
C TRP A 236 25.78 10.80 1.46
N ILE A 237 25.95 9.88 2.42
CA ILE A 237 24.89 9.52 3.36
C ILE A 237 24.31 10.75 4.08
N GLU A 238 25.12 11.81 4.25
CA GLU A 238 24.71 13.09 4.82
C GLU A 238 23.62 13.82 4.02
N ASP A 239 23.47 13.53 2.72
CA ASP A 239 22.43 14.11 1.87
C ASP A 239 21.03 13.68 2.34
N LEU A 240 20.94 12.52 3.00
CA LEU A 240 19.69 11.95 3.53
C LEU A 240 19.39 12.52 4.92
N MET A 241 19.26 13.84 5.00
CA MET A 241 19.11 14.61 6.25
C MET A 241 17.89 14.21 7.10
N GLU A 242 16.90 13.58 6.48
CA GLU A 242 15.69 13.09 7.12
C GLU A 242 15.85 11.71 7.79
N LEU A 243 17.02 11.05 7.65
CA LEU A 243 17.24 9.73 8.25
C LEU A 243 17.14 9.76 9.77
N GLU A 244 16.27 8.88 10.25
CA GLU A 244 15.95 8.63 11.65
C GLU A 244 16.42 7.22 12.08
N TRP A 245 16.42 6.27 11.14
CA TRP A 245 16.74 4.87 11.36
C TRP A 245 17.69 4.32 10.29
N ILE A 246 18.82 3.76 10.71
CA ILE A 246 19.75 3.06 9.83
C ILE A 246 20.05 1.69 10.40
N ASP A 247 19.84 0.64 9.61
CA ASP A 247 20.33 -0.71 9.90
C ASP A 247 21.29 -1.15 8.79
N VAL A 248 22.56 -1.29 9.14
CA VAL A 248 23.63 -1.80 8.27
C VAL A 248 24.31 -3.01 8.92
N SER A 249 23.61 -3.69 9.82
CA SER A 249 24.14 -4.80 10.57
C SER A 249 24.41 -6.02 9.67
N SER A 250 25.29 -6.93 10.12
CA SER A 250 25.72 -8.11 9.35
C SER A 250 26.24 -7.76 7.95
N ASN A 251 27.22 -6.87 7.91
CA ASN A 251 27.97 -6.48 6.72
C ASN A 251 29.48 -6.65 6.99
N TYR A 252 30.35 -6.08 6.14
CA TYR A 252 31.81 -6.10 6.30
C TYR A 252 32.38 -4.69 6.49
N ILE A 253 31.61 -3.77 7.06
CA ILE A 253 32.00 -2.36 7.21
C ILE A 253 33.21 -2.27 8.13
N VAL A 254 34.28 -1.61 7.67
CA VAL A 254 35.52 -1.44 8.44
C VAL A 254 35.59 -0.05 9.09
N SER A 255 34.96 0.95 8.48
CA SER A 255 34.94 2.32 8.99
C SER A 255 33.64 3.03 8.61
N LEU A 256 33.24 3.98 9.45
CA LEU A 256 32.14 4.91 9.16
C LEU A 256 32.71 6.27 8.69
N PRO A 257 32.01 6.99 7.78
CA PRO A 257 32.43 8.30 7.35
C PRO A 257 32.21 9.35 8.45
N GLU A 258 33.05 10.39 8.50
CA GLU A 258 32.84 11.54 9.41
C GLU A 258 31.53 12.29 9.10
N SER A 259 31.04 12.21 7.86
CA SER A 259 29.76 12.83 7.47
C SER A 259 28.55 12.24 8.20
N ILE A 260 28.66 11.06 8.84
CA ILE A 260 27.57 10.47 9.63
C ILE A 260 27.07 11.43 10.71
N GLY A 261 27.95 12.26 11.28
CA GLY A 261 27.60 13.25 12.29
C GLY A 261 26.58 14.29 11.82
N ASN A 262 26.37 14.45 10.51
CA ASN A 262 25.42 15.40 9.94
C ASN A 262 23.96 14.93 9.98
N LEU A 263 23.70 13.64 10.27
CA LEU A 263 22.35 13.07 10.34
C LEU A 263 21.67 13.43 11.67
N LYS A 264 21.28 14.70 11.82
CA LYS A 264 20.79 15.23 13.12
C LYS A 264 19.49 14.59 13.59
N LYS A 265 18.71 13.95 12.72
CA LYS A 265 17.45 13.27 13.05
C LYS A 265 17.64 11.80 13.46
N LEU A 266 18.84 11.24 13.25
CA LEU A 266 19.12 9.84 13.52
C LEU A 266 18.94 9.52 15.01
N TYR A 267 18.00 8.64 15.32
CA TYR A 267 17.76 8.16 16.68
C TYR A 267 18.11 6.68 16.86
N HIS A 268 18.12 5.89 15.78
CA HIS A 268 18.49 4.47 15.80
C HIS A 268 19.57 4.18 14.77
N PHE A 269 20.67 3.57 15.22
CA PHE A 269 21.74 3.13 14.33
C PHE A 269 22.23 1.74 14.74
N ASP A 270 21.96 0.75 13.88
CA ASP A 270 22.47 -0.61 14.04
C ASP A 270 23.65 -0.86 13.10
N ILE A 271 24.84 -1.02 13.68
CA ILE A 271 26.07 -1.39 12.97
C ILE A 271 26.61 -2.73 13.45
N SER A 272 25.79 -3.54 14.13
CA SER A 272 26.21 -4.82 14.71
C SER A 272 26.76 -5.78 13.65
N PHE A 273 27.64 -6.69 14.06
CA PHE A 273 28.21 -7.73 13.20
C PHE A 273 28.87 -7.16 11.94
N ASN A 274 29.74 -6.17 12.15
CA ASN A 274 30.61 -5.59 11.14
C ASN A 274 32.08 -5.78 11.56
N ARG A 275 33.02 -5.05 10.94
CA ARG A 275 34.46 -5.10 11.24
C ARG A 275 34.99 -3.74 11.68
N ILE A 276 34.13 -2.91 12.28
CA ILE A 276 34.46 -1.54 12.68
C ILE A 276 35.41 -1.59 13.87
N ASP A 277 36.54 -0.90 13.78
CA ASP A 277 37.54 -0.82 14.85
C ASP A 277 37.47 0.49 15.65
N ARG A 278 36.94 1.55 15.04
CA ARG A 278 36.81 2.91 15.59
C ARG A 278 35.53 3.58 15.12
N LEU A 279 34.93 4.37 16.00
CA LEU A 279 33.82 5.27 15.67
C LEU A 279 34.35 6.68 15.36
N PRO A 280 33.79 7.39 14.36
CA PRO A 280 34.23 8.75 14.02
C PRO A 280 33.89 9.74 15.13
N GLU A 281 34.71 10.78 15.28
CA GLU A 281 34.52 11.78 16.33
C GLU A 281 33.21 12.56 16.14
N SER A 282 32.81 12.77 14.89
CA SER A 282 31.57 13.45 14.53
C SER A 282 30.30 12.78 15.06
N MET A 283 30.33 11.51 15.47
CA MET A 283 29.15 10.85 16.04
C MET A 283 28.63 11.56 17.29
N SER A 284 29.47 12.32 18.02
CA SER A 284 29.01 13.13 19.14
C SER A 284 28.04 14.25 18.74
N GLN A 285 27.93 14.55 17.44
CA GLN A 285 26.99 15.54 16.93
C GLN A 285 25.59 14.95 16.65
N LEU A 286 25.42 13.63 16.80
CA LEU A 286 24.15 12.93 16.67
C LEU A 286 23.29 13.12 17.93
N ASN A 287 22.86 14.36 18.18
CA ASN A 287 22.21 14.74 19.45
C ASN A 287 20.88 14.01 19.72
N ASN A 288 20.24 13.46 18.69
CA ASN A 288 19.00 12.69 18.81
C ASN A 288 19.22 11.17 18.90
N LEU A 289 20.47 10.69 18.87
CA LEU A 289 20.78 9.26 18.91
C LEU A 289 20.38 8.67 20.26
N LYS A 290 19.46 7.70 20.22
CA LYS A 290 18.95 7.00 21.41
C LYS A 290 19.48 5.58 21.48
N THR A 291 19.71 4.95 20.33
CA THR A 291 20.14 3.55 20.26
C THR A 291 21.28 3.40 19.27
N LEU A 292 22.40 2.90 19.76
CA LEU A 292 23.55 2.53 18.96
C LEU A 292 23.91 1.07 19.27
N LYS A 293 23.76 0.20 18.28
CA LYS A 293 24.12 -1.22 18.43
C LYS A 293 25.45 -1.50 17.77
N LEU A 294 26.39 -2.02 18.56
CA LEU A 294 27.80 -2.19 18.20
C LEU A 294 28.26 -3.65 18.29
N LYS A 295 27.43 -4.55 18.84
CA LYS A 295 27.77 -5.95 19.09
C LYS A 295 28.43 -6.60 17.88
N GLY A 296 29.49 -7.39 18.11
CA GLY A 296 30.12 -8.17 17.04
C GLY A 296 30.98 -7.34 16.07
N ASN A 297 31.47 -6.17 16.51
CA ASN A 297 32.52 -5.41 15.83
C ASN A 297 33.91 -5.64 16.48
N LEU A 298 34.92 -4.94 15.97
CA LEU A 298 36.31 -4.95 16.46
C LEU A 298 36.64 -3.68 17.27
N ILE A 299 35.62 -3.03 17.85
CA ILE A 299 35.75 -1.71 18.48
C ILE A 299 36.64 -1.82 19.71
N ASN A 300 37.82 -1.23 19.61
CA ASN A 300 38.76 -1.08 20.73
C ASN A 300 38.76 0.34 21.30
N PHE A 301 38.16 1.30 20.58
CA PHE A 301 38.13 2.71 20.97
C PHE A 301 36.74 3.30 20.71
N ILE A 302 36.12 3.82 21.78
CA ILE A 302 34.88 4.58 21.73
C ILE A 302 35.24 6.04 22.03
N PRO A 303 34.95 7.01 21.15
CA PRO A 303 35.21 8.42 21.39
C PRO A 303 34.57 8.88 22.70
N LYS A 304 35.36 9.54 23.57
CA LYS A 304 34.85 10.10 24.83
C LYS A 304 33.70 11.09 24.61
N SER A 305 33.66 11.72 23.44
CA SER A 305 32.63 12.67 23.02
C SER A 305 31.23 12.03 22.92
N LEU A 306 31.11 10.71 22.77
CA LEU A 306 29.82 10.01 22.80
C LEU A 306 29.12 10.08 24.16
N ASN A 307 29.86 10.28 25.25
CA ASN A 307 29.29 10.48 26.58
C ASN A 307 28.40 11.74 26.67
N ASN A 308 28.50 12.66 25.71
CA ASN A 308 27.70 13.88 25.67
C ASN A 308 26.25 13.64 25.20
N ILE A 309 25.92 12.46 24.68
CA ILE A 309 24.59 12.12 24.18
C ILE A 309 23.73 11.62 25.35
N LYS A 310 22.87 12.50 25.88
CA LYS A 310 22.20 12.35 27.20
C LYS A 310 21.22 11.16 27.34
N HIS A 311 20.95 10.42 26.27
CA HIS A 311 20.00 9.30 26.26
C HIS A 311 20.47 8.11 25.42
N LEU A 312 21.78 8.03 25.15
CA LEU A 312 22.34 6.98 24.32
C LEU A 312 22.37 5.64 25.06
N ILE A 313 21.67 4.65 24.53
CA ILE A 313 21.82 3.25 24.90
C ILE A 313 22.79 2.61 23.90
N VAL A 314 23.89 2.07 24.42
CA VAL A 314 24.87 1.31 23.64
C VAL A 314 24.75 -0.16 23.99
N SER A 315 24.56 -1.02 22.98
CA SER A 315 24.41 -2.48 23.15
C SER A 315 25.20 -3.29 22.14
#